data_AF-A0A3S9SYT2-F1
#
_entry.id   AF-A0A3S9SYT2-F1
#
_cell.length_a   1.000
_cell.length_b   1.000
_cell.length_c   1.000
_cell.angle_alpha   90.00
_cell.angle_beta   90.00
_cell.angle_gamma   90.00
#
_symmetry.space_group_name_H-M   'P 1'
#
loop_
_entity.id
_entity.type
_entity.pdbx_description
1 polymer ?
#
loop_
_entity_poly.entity_id
_entity_poly.type
_entity_poly.pdbx_seq_one_letter_code
_entity_poly.pdbx_strand_id
1 'polypeptide(L)'
;MRNAIIKRYNKNNFKKYFIYTIFLFTIFVLIYIISIVYTLSKQDFRFMNRAWTWTEYYISCFALIVIYKKFKDLSLRYIVLGILLSGISYLSFIQRTDICTAIIGTIVTFITFLGGSLLSGESNRIKSLLILQNYKSLFKSFLIGVIVAIPFALINYIYFRLTLGKAECMNIFSAGFLALEPAISEEIVFRFFTMNSLFYLLNGKVEKKYSIIISFFFGIIPHSLIHFPELWIYNIPGALFMLISTSLLFGLPMAFLQYKRNLETAITFHWFIDFIRFFGGY
;
A
#
# COMPACT_ATOMS: atom_id res chain seq x y z
N MET A 1 -26.64 20.23 -26.87
CA MET A 1 -26.66 18.75 -26.78
C MET A 1 -25.22 18.25 -26.76
N ARG A 2 -24.75 17.70 -25.63
CA ARG A 2 -23.37 17.21 -25.46
C ARG A 2 -23.22 15.88 -26.20
N ASN A 3 -22.40 15.85 -27.25
CA ASN A 3 -21.98 14.63 -27.93
C ASN A 3 -21.26 13.71 -26.95
N ALA A 4 -21.97 12.69 -26.45
CA ALA A 4 -21.37 11.57 -25.74
C ALA A 4 -20.64 10.70 -26.76
N ILE A 5 -19.36 10.97 -26.97
CA ILE A 5 -18.46 10.06 -27.69
C ILE A 5 -18.32 8.82 -26.80
N ILE A 6 -19.17 7.82 -27.06
CA ILE A 6 -19.01 6.48 -26.51
C ILE A 6 -17.74 5.91 -27.15
N LYS A 7 -16.60 5.99 -26.46
CA LYS A 7 -15.40 5.22 -26.83
C LYS A 7 -15.79 3.74 -26.82
N ARG A 8 -16.01 3.15 -28.00
CA ARG A 8 -16.12 1.70 -28.17
C ARG A 8 -14.79 1.07 -27.78
N TYR A 9 -14.75 0.41 -26.61
CA TYR A 9 -13.59 -0.36 -26.20
C TYR A 9 -13.50 -1.61 -27.08
N ASN A 10 -12.38 -1.78 -27.76
CA ASN A 10 -12.14 -2.97 -28.58
C ASN A 10 -11.97 -4.19 -27.67
N LYS A 11 -12.81 -5.22 -27.83
CA LYS A 11 -12.79 -6.47 -27.05
C LYS A 11 -11.42 -7.16 -27.07
N ASN A 12 -10.66 -7.02 -28.16
CA ASN A 12 -9.31 -7.56 -28.29
C ASN A 12 -8.29 -6.83 -27.40
N ASN A 13 -8.45 -5.52 -27.20
CA ASN A 13 -7.60 -4.76 -26.29
C ASN A 13 -7.87 -5.15 -24.83
N PHE A 14 -9.14 -5.35 -24.47
CA PHE A 14 -9.49 -5.82 -23.12
C PHE A 14 -8.78 -7.13 -22.78
N LYS A 15 -8.87 -8.14 -23.65
CA LYS A 15 -8.22 -9.44 -23.44
C LYS A 15 -6.71 -9.30 -23.26
N LYS A 16 -6.04 -8.52 -24.11
CA LYS A 16 -4.58 -8.31 -24.04
C LYS A 16 -4.14 -7.68 -22.71
N TYR A 17 -4.79 -6.60 -22.28
CA TYR A 17 -4.39 -5.90 -21.05
C TYR A 17 -4.80 -6.66 -19.78
N PHE A 18 -5.89 -7.41 -19.84
CA PHE A 18 -6.25 -8.34 -18.78
C PHE A 18 -5.22 -9.47 -18.61
N ILE A 19 -4.66 -9.99 -19.72
CA ILE A 19 -3.56 -10.97 -19.67
C ILE A 19 -2.33 -10.40 -18.96
N TYR A 20 -1.96 -9.13 -19.21
CA TYR A 20 -0.85 -8.51 -18.47
C TYR A 20 -1.13 -8.44 -16.97
N THR A 21 -2.36 -8.14 -16.56
CA THR A 21 -2.71 -8.14 -15.13
C THR A 21 -2.67 -9.54 -14.54
N ILE A 22 -3.12 -10.58 -15.26
CA ILE A 22 -2.96 -11.97 -14.82
C ILE A 22 -1.48 -12.29 -14.65
N PHE A 23 -0.63 -11.94 -15.61
CA PHE A 23 0.81 -12.18 -15.54
C PHE A 23 1.46 -11.52 -14.31
N LEU A 24 1.12 -10.26 -14.01
CA LEU A 24 1.59 -9.57 -12.81
C LEU A 24 1.13 -10.27 -11.52
N PHE A 25 -0.09 -10.79 -11.50
CA PHE A 25 -0.60 -11.55 -10.36
C PHE A 25 0.10 -12.91 -10.22
N THR A 26 0.31 -13.62 -11.33
CA THR A 26 1.04 -14.89 -11.35
C THR A 26 2.46 -14.71 -10.80
N ILE A 27 3.17 -13.64 -11.17
CA ILE A 27 4.50 -13.35 -10.60
C ILE A 27 4.41 -13.19 -9.08
N PHE A 28 3.45 -12.40 -8.58
CA PHE A 28 3.24 -12.25 -7.15
C PHE A 28 2.96 -13.59 -6.45
N VAL A 29 2.03 -14.40 -7.00
CA VAL A 29 1.69 -15.72 -6.44
C VAL A 29 2.90 -16.64 -6.41
N LEU A 30 3.74 -16.64 -7.46
CA LEU A 30 4.98 -17.42 -7.48
C LEU A 30 5.95 -16.94 -6.39
N ILE A 31 6.17 -15.63 -6.25
CA ILE A 31 7.01 -15.06 -5.19
C ILE A 31 6.50 -15.49 -3.80
N TYR A 32 5.18 -15.43 -3.60
CA TYR A 32 4.54 -15.80 -2.34
C TYR A 32 4.66 -17.31 -2.03
N ILE A 33 4.44 -18.19 -3.02
CA ILE A 33 4.59 -19.63 -2.82
C ILE A 33 6.06 -19.99 -2.59
N ILE A 34 6.99 -19.42 -3.37
CA ILE A 34 8.43 -19.68 -3.21
C ILE A 34 8.90 -19.19 -1.84
N SER A 35 8.39 -18.07 -1.33
CA SER A 35 8.76 -17.58 0.00
C SER A 35 8.35 -18.58 1.08
N ILE A 36 7.14 -19.14 1.00
CA ILE A 36 6.65 -20.19 1.91
C ILE A 36 7.51 -21.46 1.80
N VAL A 37 7.71 -21.97 0.58
CA VAL A 37 8.48 -23.21 0.34
C VAL A 37 9.93 -23.07 0.83
N TYR A 38 10.56 -21.93 0.59
CA TYR A 38 11.91 -21.67 1.05
C TYR A 38 11.99 -21.56 2.58
N THR A 39 10.95 -21.02 3.23
CA THR A 39 10.87 -20.96 4.70
C THR A 39 10.74 -22.35 5.32
N LEU A 40 9.86 -23.18 4.75
CA LEU A 40 9.72 -24.58 5.16
C LEU A 40 11.01 -25.38 4.95
N SER A 41 11.70 -25.20 3.82
CA SER A 41 12.94 -25.95 3.54
C SER A 41 14.10 -25.55 4.43
N LYS A 42 14.17 -24.29 4.86
CA LYS A 42 15.16 -23.80 5.83
C LYS A 42 14.76 -24.06 7.28
N GLN A 43 13.54 -24.52 7.54
CA GLN A 43 12.98 -24.70 8.87
C GLN A 43 13.11 -23.42 9.74
N ASP A 44 13.01 -22.25 9.11
CA ASP A 44 13.01 -20.97 9.80
C ASP A 44 11.56 -20.44 9.93
N PHE A 45 11.34 -19.47 10.81
CA PHE A 45 10.01 -18.88 11.06
C PHE A 45 9.84 -17.51 10.40
N ARG A 46 10.59 -17.19 9.33
CA ARG A 46 10.62 -15.87 8.70
C ARG A 46 9.63 -15.75 7.53
N PHE A 47 8.46 -16.39 7.62
CA PHE A 47 7.45 -16.43 6.55
C PHE A 47 7.02 -15.02 6.13
N MET A 48 6.51 -14.23 7.08
CA MET A 48 6.04 -12.86 6.85
C MET A 48 7.14 -11.97 6.27
N ASN A 49 8.29 -11.87 6.96
CA ASN A 49 9.39 -11.01 6.53
C ASN A 49 9.85 -11.33 5.10
N ARG A 50 9.95 -12.62 4.74
CA ARG A 50 10.39 -13.02 3.39
C ARG A 50 9.34 -12.70 2.33
N ALA A 51 8.08 -13.04 2.57
CA ALA A 51 6.99 -12.73 1.67
C ALA A 51 6.88 -11.21 1.45
N TRP A 52 7.06 -10.43 2.52
CA TRP A 52 7.07 -8.98 2.51
C TRP A 52 8.20 -8.41 1.66
N THR A 53 9.45 -8.68 2.03
CA THR A 53 10.64 -8.11 1.37
C THR A 53 10.71 -8.49 -0.11
N TRP A 54 10.35 -9.73 -0.47
CA TRP A 54 10.36 -10.13 -1.88
C TRP A 54 9.25 -9.46 -2.69
N THR A 55 8.09 -9.21 -2.08
CA THR A 55 7.02 -8.45 -2.72
C THR A 55 7.44 -6.99 -2.90
N GLU A 56 8.09 -6.38 -1.91
CA GLU A 56 8.67 -5.04 -2.00
C GLU A 56 9.69 -4.93 -3.14
N TYR A 57 10.58 -5.91 -3.29
CA TYR A 57 11.53 -5.94 -4.40
C TYR A 57 10.83 -6.01 -5.75
N TYR A 58 9.82 -6.87 -5.89
CA TYR A 58 9.04 -6.96 -7.12
C TYR A 58 8.37 -5.62 -7.49
N ILE A 59 7.73 -4.97 -6.50
CA ILE A 59 7.07 -3.68 -6.69
C ILE A 59 8.11 -2.59 -7.01
N SER A 60 9.26 -2.59 -6.34
CA SER A 60 10.37 -1.64 -6.56
C SER A 60 10.98 -1.79 -7.96
N CYS A 61 11.21 -3.02 -8.44
CA CYS A 61 11.65 -3.26 -9.81
C CYS A 61 10.66 -2.68 -10.83
N PHE A 62 9.37 -2.82 -10.57
CA PHE A 62 8.35 -2.24 -11.45
C PHE A 62 8.36 -0.70 -11.40
N ALA A 63 8.58 -0.10 -10.23
CA ALA A 63 8.74 1.34 -10.08
C ALA A 63 9.99 1.86 -10.81
N LEU A 64 11.11 1.15 -10.78
CA LEU A 64 12.31 1.49 -11.54
C LEU A 64 12.04 1.51 -13.05
N ILE A 65 11.27 0.56 -13.58
CA ILE A 65 10.86 0.55 -14.99
C ILE A 65 10.03 1.79 -15.33
N VAL A 66 9.11 2.19 -14.45
CA VAL A 66 8.30 3.40 -14.62
C VAL A 66 9.18 4.65 -14.63
N ILE A 67 10.09 4.78 -13.66
CA ILE A 67 11.03 5.90 -13.56
C ILE A 67 11.90 5.98 -14.80
N TYR A 68 12.47 4.86 -15.26
CA TYR A 68 13.27 4.82 -16.47
C TYR A 68 12.49 5.33 -17.69
N LYS A 69 11.24 4.88 -17.88
CA LYS A 69 10.41 5.29 -19.01
C LYS A 69 9.93 6.73 -18.95
N LYS A 70 9.78 7.29 -17.75
CA LYS A 70 9.25 8.65 -17.52
C LYS A 70 10.28 9.58 -16.88
N PHE A 71 11.57 9.28 -17.03
CA PHE A 71 12.65 10.00 -16.36
C PHE A 71 12.64 11.51 -16.67
N LYS A 72 12.28 11.87 -17.91
CA LYS A 72 12.16 13.26 -18.35
C LYS A 72 11.04 14.05 -17.65
N ASP A 73 10.03 13.36 -17.11
CA ASP A 73 8.92 13.97 -16.37
C ASP A 73 9.23 14.08 -14.86
N LEU A 74 10.41 13.63 -14.42
CA LEU A 74 10.80 13.63 -13.02
C LEU A 74 11.10 15.06 -12.57
N SER A 75 10.35 15.53 -11.58
CA SER A 75 10.56 16.85 -10.98
C SER A 75 11.40 16.75 -9.71
N LEU A 76 12.20 17.78 -9.43
CA LEU A 76 12.95 17.90 -8.17
C LEU A 76 12.03 17.80 -6.95
N ARG A 77 10.78 18.26 -7.07
CA ARG A 77 9.76 18.16 -6.02
C ARG A 77 9.49 16.71 -5.63
N TYR A 78 9.41 15.79 -6.59
CA TYR A 78 9.17 14.37 -6.30
C TYR A 78 10.35 13.79 -5.52
N ILE A 79 11.57 14.18 -5.89
CA ILE A 79 12.80 13.75 -5.21
C ILE A 79 12.83 14.26 -3.77
N VAL A 80 12.61 15.55 -3.55
CA VAL A 80 12.64 16.15 -2.20
C VAL A 80 11.56 15.54 -1.30
N LEU A 81 10.32 15.43 -1.79
CA LEU A 81 9.24 14.82 -1.02
C LEU A 81 9.47 13.32 -0.78
N GLY A 82 10.05 12.62 -1.75
CA GLY A 82 10.43 11.22 -1.61
C GLY A 82 11.44 11.04 -0.49
N ILE A 83 12.53 11.82 -0.48
CA ILE A 83 13.56 11.79 0.57
C ILE A 83 12.95 12.09 1.93
N LEU A 84 12.08 13.11 2.02
CA LEU A 84 11.41 13.49 3.27
C LEU A 84 10.55 12.34 3.81
N LEU A 85 9.65 11.78 3.01
CA LEU A 85 8.73 10.74 3.43
C LEU A 85 9.46 9.43 3.76
N SER A 86 10.39 9.00 2.90
CA SER A 86 11.18 7.80 3.17
C SER A 86 12.10 7.99 4.38
N GLY A 87 12.65 9.18 4.58
CA GLY A 87 13.46 9.52 5.75
C GLY A 87 12.68 9.49 7.06
N ILE A 88 11.44 10.02 7.08
CA ILE A 88 10.55 9.89 8.24
C ILE A 88 10.23 8.42 8.51
N SER A 89 9.92 7.66 7.47
CA SER A 89 9.68 6.21 7.57
C SER A 89 10.90 5.48 8.14
N TYR A 90 12.12 5.79 7.67
CA TYR A 90 13.37 5.22 8.17
C TYR A 90 13.57 5.46 9.67
N LEU A 91 13.44 6.73 10.10
CA LEU A 91 13.68 7.12 11.49
C LEU A 91 12.69 6.44 12.44
N SER A 92 11.46 6.20 11.97
CA SER A 92 10.46 5.41 12.68
C SER A 92 10.80 3.91 12.68
N PHE A 93 11.22 3.35 11.54
CA PHE A 93 11.49 1.92 11.40
C PHE A 93 12.68 1.44 12.23
N ILE A 94 13.78 2.20 12.21
CA ILE A 94 15.05 1.79 12.82
C ILE A 94 14.94 1.58 14.34
N GLN A 95 13.89 2.11 14.97
CA GLN A 95 13.59 1.89 16.39
C GLN A 95 13.15 0.44 16.70
N ARG A 96 12.72 -0.32 15.68
CA ARG A 96 12.11 -1.66 15.85
C ARG A 96 12.69 -2.74 14.92
N THR A 97 13.66 -2.40 14.08
CA THR A 97 14.24 -3.34 13.10
C THR A 97 15.74 -3.15 12.93
N ASP A 98 16.39 -4.09 12.25
CA ASP A 98 17.82 -3.98 11.94
C ASP A 98 18.11 -2.95 10.84
N ILE A 99 19.33 -2.43 10.83
CA ILE A 99 19.75 -1.34 9.94
C ILE A 99 19.61 -1.71 8.45
N CYS A 100 19.87 -2.97 8.08
CA CYS A 100 19.78 -3.40 6.69
C CYS A 100 18.33 -3.39 6.22
N THR A 101 17.42 -3.95 7.02
CA THR A 101 15.98 -3.95 6.72
C THR A 101 15.42 -2.52 6.64
N ALA A 102 15.80 -1.64 7.56
CA ALA A 102 15.38 -0.24 7.54
C ALA A 102 15.86 0.50 6.28
N ILE A 103 17.12 0.31 5.87
CA ILE A 103 17.68 0.91 4.65
C ILE A 103 16.93 0.41 3.41
N ILE A 104 16.68 -0.90 3.31
CA ILE A 104 15.95 -1.49 2.20
C ILE A 104 14.54 -0.90 2.09
N GLY A 105 13.78 -0.89 3.19
CA GLY A 105 12.42 -0.33 3.21
C GLY A 105 12.39 1.15 2.81
N THR A 106 13.40 1.91 3.22
CA THR A 106 13.57 3.33 2.85
C THR A 106 13.80 3.51 1.36
N ILE A 107 14.70 2.73 0.77
CA ILE A 107 15.00 2.77 -0.66
C ILE A 107 13.76 2.38 -1.47
N VAL A 108 13.06 1.32 -1.06
CA VAL A 108 11.82 0.87 -1.72
C VAL A 108 10.74 1.96 -1.63
N THR A 109 10.51 2.54 -0.46
CA THR A 109 9.54 3.63 -0.26
C THR A 109 9.88 4.83 -1.14
N PHE A 110 11.15 5.22 -1.21
CA PHE A 110 11.61 6.32 -2.06
C PHE A 110 11.33 6.04 -3.55
N ILE A 111 11.79 4.89 -4.06
CA ILE A 111 11.65 4.52 -5.47
C ILE A 111 10.16 4.42 -5.86
N THR A 112 9.35 3.76 -5.03
CA THR A 112 7.91 3.61 -5.29
C THR A 112 7.16 4.94 -5.20
N PHE A 113 7.54 5.83 -4.28
CA PHE A 113 7.00 7.19 -4.23
C PHE A 113 7.28 7.95 -5.53
N LEU A 114 8.52 7.92 -6.04
CA LEU A 114 8.86 8.56 -7.32
C LEU A 114 8.06 7.97 -8.48
N GLY A 115 8.00 6.63 -8.58
CA GLY A 115 7.21 5.93 -9.59
C GLY A 115 5.73 6.29 -9.52
N GLY A 116 5.15 6.35 -8.31
CA GLY A 116 3.74 6.69 -8.11
C GLY A 116 3.45 8.14 -8.48
N SER A 117 4.37 9.04 -8.11
CA SER A 117 4.32 10.46 -8.43
C SER A 117 4.28 10.70 -9.94
N LEU A 118 5.16 10.04 -10.69
CA LEU A 118 5.22 10.11 -12.17
C LEU A 118 3.95 9.62 -12.86
N LEU A 119 3.17 8.79 -12.19
CA LEU A 119 1.91 8.22 -12.70
C LEU A 119 0.65 8.92 -12.18
N SER A 120 0.79 9.79 -11.17
CA SER A 120 -0.29 10.52 -10.51
C SER A 120 -0.82 11.74 -11.27
N GLY A 121 -0.58 11.80 -12.60
CA GLY A 121 -0.92 12.93 -13.47
C GLY A 121 -2.43 13.24 -13.57
N GLU A 122 -2.78 14.31 -14.30
CA GLU A 122 -4.10 14.96 -14.23
C GLU A 122 -5.32 14.04 -14.38
N SER A 123 -5.23 13.04 -15.27
CA SER A 123 -6.32 12.09 -15.56
C SER A 123 -6.49 10.98 -14.51
N ASN A 124 -5.48 10.76 -13.66
CA ASN A 124 -5.53 9.78 -12.60
C ASN A 124 -6.20 10.36 -11.36
N ARG A 125 -7.01 9.57 -10.66
CA ARG A 125 -7.68 10.04 -9.44
C ARG A 125 -6.84 9.86 -8.18
N ILE A 126 -5.84 8.99 -8.25
CA ILE A 126 -4.93 8.74 -7.14
C ILE A 126 -3.82 9.77 -7.21
N LYS A 127 -3.86 10.74 -6.30
CA LYS A 127 -2.92 11.87 -6.27
C LYS A 127 -2.35 12.08 -4.87
N SER A 128 -1.22 12.77 -4.79
CA SER A 128 -0.70 13.35 -3.56
C SER A 128 -0.93 14.85 -3.57
N LEU A 129 -1.50 15.40 -2.51
CA LEU A 129 -1.70 16.85 -2.37
C LEU A 129 -0.38 17.59 -2.17
N LEU A 130 0.62 16.96 -1.56
CA LEU A 130 1.97 17.52 -1.43
C LEU A 130 2.59 17.77 -2.82
N ILE A 131 2.40 16.83 -3.76
CA ILE A 131 2.82 17.00 -5.14
C ILE A 131 2.08 18.16 -5.82
N LEU A 132 0.76 18.26 -5.60
CA LEU A 132 -0.09 19.31 -6.20
C LEU A 132 0.04 20.68 -5.51
N GLN A 133 0.83 20.80 -4.45
CA GLN A 133 0.98 22.03 -3.64
C GLN A 133 -0.35 22.59 -3.09
N ASN A 134 -1.36 21.74 -2.89
CA ASN A 134 -2.65 22.16 -2.35
C ASN A 134 -2.66 22.07 -0.81
N TYR A 135 -1.82 22.88 -0.17
CA TYR A 135 -1.64 22.86 1.29
C TYR A 135 -2.90 23.23 2.07
N LYS A 136 -3.76 24.10 1.51
CA LYS A 136 -5.07 24.44 2.12
C LYS A 136 -5.96 23.20 2.29
N SER A 137 -5.89 22.26 1.35
CA SER A 137 -6.67 21.01 1.41
C SER A 137 -5.96 19.87 2.16
N LEU A 138 -4.68 20.05 2.50
CA LEU A 138 -3.88 19.06 3.20
C LEU A 138 -4.39 18.83 4.63
N PHE A 139 -4.59 19.92 5.39
CA PHE A 139 -5.14 19.83 6.75
C PHE A 139 -6.51 19.14 6.78
N LYS A 140 -7.38 19.47 5.83
CA LYS A 140 -8.68 18.80 5.67
C LYS A 140 -8.55 17.30 5.38
N SER A 141 -7.52 16.90 4.65
CA SER A 141 -7.24 15.49 4.33
C SER A 141 -6.78 14.74 5.57
N PHE A 142 -5.90 15.34 6.39
CA PHE A 142 -5.51 14.79 7.69
C PHE A 142 -6.70 14.64 8.63
N LEU A 143 -7.51 15.69 8.80
CA LEU A 143 -8.68 15.65 9.69
C LEU A 143 -9.68 14.55 9.27
N ILE A 144 -9.95 14.44 7.97
CA ILE A 144 -10.85 13.39 7.46
C ILE A 144 -10.25 12.00 7.66
N GLY A 145 -8.94 11.83 7.46
CA GLY A 145 -8.25 10.56 7.73
C GLY A 145 -8.45 10.11 9.17
N VAL A 146 -8.24 11.00 10.14
CA VAL A 146 -8.46 10.72 11.58
C VAL A 146 -9.92 10.38 11.86
N ILE A 147 -10.87 11.24 11.46
CA ILE A 147 -12.29 11.04 11.76
C ILE A 147 -12.80 9.70 11.22
N VAL A 148 -12.42 9.35 9.99
CA VAL A 148 -12.84 8.08 9.38
C VAL A 148 -12.14 6.89 10.04
N ALA A 149 -10.92 7.06 10.57
CA ALA A 149 -10.16 5.99 11.21
C ALA A 149 -10.67 5.59 12.60
N ILE A 150 -11.34 6.48 13.35
CA ILE A 150 -11.82 6.21 14.72
C ILE A 150 -12.51 4.85 14.88
N PRO A 151 -13.55 4.49 14.10
CA PRO A 151 -14.22 3.19 14.27
C PRO A 151 -13.29 2.01 13.97
N PHE A 152 -12.41 2.13 12.98
CA PHE A 152 -11.47 1.06 12.60
C PHE A 152 -10.35 0.89 13.63
N ALA A 153 -9.87 1.99 14.22
CA ALA A 153 -8.89 1.99 15.29
C ALA A 153 -9.44 1.28 16.53
N LEU A 154 -10.71 1.52 16.89
CA LEU A 154 -11.38 0.82 17.99
C LEU A 154 -11.53 -0.68 17.71
N ILE A 155 -11.98 -1.06 16.50
CA ILE A 155 -12.09 -2.47 16.11
C ILE A 155 -10.72 -3.16 16.17
N ASN A 156 -9.68 -2.51 15.64
CA ASN A 156 -8.33 -3.04 15.63
C ASN A 156 -7.79 -3.23 17.07
N TYR A 157 -7.92 -2.21 17.92
CA TYR A 157 -7.52 -2.29 19.32
C TYR A 157 -8.26 -3.40 20.09
N ILE A 158 -9.58 -3.52 19.92
CA ILE A 158 -10.38 -4.57 20.57
C ILE A 158 -9.93 -5.95 20.08
N TYR A 159 -9.69 -6.13 18.79
CA TYR A 159 -9.20 -7.39 18.23
C TYR A 159 -7.87 -7.80 18.88
N PHE A 160 -6.89 -6.90 18.95
CA PHE A 160 -5.59 -7.20 19.57
C PHE A 160 -5.72 -7.50 21.07
N ARG A 161 -6.55 -6.73 21.79
CA ARG A 161 -6.81 -6.98 23.22
C ARG A 161 -7.48 -8.34 23.48
N LEU A 162 -8.39 -8.78 22.61
CA LEU A 162 -9.06 -10.07 22.75
C LEU A 162 -8.16 -11.25 22.37
N THR A 163 -7.21 -11.05 21.46
CA THR A 163 -6.34 -12.11 20.95
C THR A 163 -5.04 -12.25 21.72
N LEU A 164 -4.42 -11.13 22.14
CA LEU A 164 -3.13 -11.10 22.84
C LEU A 164 -3.26 -10.84 24.35
N GLY A 165 -4.45 -10.51 24.85
CA GLY A 165 -4.67 -10.21 26.26
C GLY A 165 -4.35 -8.76 26.61
N LYS A 166 -3.92 -8.47 27.86
CA LYS A 166 -3.56 -7.11 28.29
C LYS A 166 -2.09 -6.82 27.93
N ALA A 167 -1.84 -5.65 27.36
CA ALA A 167 -0.50 -5.13 27.10
C ALA A 167 -0.20 -3.85 27.90
N GLU A 168 1.08 -3.48 27.97
CA GLU A 168 1.53 -2.24 28.58
C GLU A 168 1.44 -1.08 27.58
N CYS A 169 0.78 0.01 27.99
CA CYS A 169 0.62 1.17 27.12
C CYS A 169 1.97 1.83 26.80
N MET A 170 2.17 2.19 25.55
CA MET A 170 3.31 2.99 25.13
C MET A 170 3.08 4.48 25.38
N ASN A 171 4.15 5.26 25.54
CA ASN A 171 4.03 6.71 25.57
C ASN A 171 3.45 7.24 24.24
N ILE A 172 2.59 8.26 24.33
CA ILE A 172 1.88 8.84 23.18
C ILE A 172 2.80 9.27 22.03
N PHE A 173 3.98 9.82 22.34
CA PHE A 173 4.94 10.27 21.32
C PHE A 173 5.59 9.08 20.62
N SER A 174 6.00 8.05 21.37
CA SER A 174 6.58 6.83 20.81
C SER A 174 5.56 6.08 19.93
N ALA A 175 4.33 5.92 20.41
CA ALA A 175 3.25 5.29 19.65
C ALA A 175 2.97 6.04 18.34
N GLY A 176 2.83 7.38 18.43
CA GLY A 176 2.61 8.22 17.25
C GLY A 176 3.77 8.16 16.26
N PHE A 177 5.00 8.09 16.74
CA PHE A 177 6.19 8.03 15.90
C PHE A 177 6.34 6.66 15.23
N LEU A 178 6.15 5.55 15.95
CA LEU A 178 6.25 4.18 15.39
C LEU A 178 5.13 3.87 14.38
N ALA A 179 3.98 4.52 14.51
CA ALA A 179 2.89 4.42 13.54
C ALA A 179 3.19 5.11 12.20
N LEU A 180 4.23 5.95 12.10
CA LEU A 180 4.55 6.65 10.85
C LEU A 180 5.10 5.71 9.78
N GLU A 181 5.96 4.76 10.15
CA GLU A 181 6.55 3.83 9.18
C GLU A 181 5.51 3.03 8.40
N PRO A 182 4.62 2.23 9.03
CA PRO A 182 3.68 1.40 8.28
C PRO A 182 2.70 2.29 7.50
N ALA A 183 2.28 3.41 8.09
CA ALA A 183 1.38 4.35 7.44
C ALA A 183 1.96 5.04 6.21
N ILE A 184 3.27 5.33 6.18
CA ILE A 184 3.92 5.97 5.03
C ILE A 184 4.33 4.91 4.01
N SER A 185 5.13 3.93 4.44
CA SER A 185 5.71 2.90 3.58
C SER A 185 4.62 2.09 2.89
N GLU A 186 3.67 1.53 3.65
CA GLU A 186 2.69 0.59 3.07
C GLU A 186 1.73 1.31 2.12
N GLU A 187 1.27 2.51 2.48
CA GLU A 187 0.39 3.31 1.63
C GLU A 187 1.09 3.77 0.35
N ILE A 188 2.40 3.99 0.37
CA ILE A 188 3.17 4.35 -0.82
C ILE A 188 3.42 3.13 -1.70
N VAL A 189 3.95 2.05 -1.14
CA VAL A 189 4.39 0.85 -1.88
C VAL A 189 3.20 0.08 -2.41
N PHE A 190 2.32 -0.36 -1.51
CA PHE A 190 1.26 -1.31 -1.83
C PHE A 190 0.01 -0.65 -2.42
N ARG A 191 -0.23 0.63 -2.16
CA ARG A 191 -1.42 1.32 -2.66
C ARG A 191 -1.07 2.40 -3.67
N PHE A 192 -0.35 3.45 -3.28
CA PHE A 192 -0.09 4.60 -4.15
C PHE A 192 0.55 4.21 -5.46
N PHE A 193 1.72 3.57 -5.42
CA PHE A 193 2.45 3.18 -6.60
C PHE A 193 1.71 2.09 -7.36
N THR A 194 1.33 1.02 -6.65
CA THR A 194 0.70 -0.16 -7.25
C THR A 194 -0.60 0.19 -7.97
N MET A 195 -1.54 0.86 -7.28
CA MET A 195 -2.80 1.24 -7.90
C MET A 195 -2.61 2.24 -9.04
N ASN A 196 -1.73 3.24 -8.90
CA ASN A 196 -1.41 4.17 -10.01
C ASN A 196 -0.87 3.44 -11.23
N SER A 197 0.00 2.45 -11.03
CA SER A 197 0.61 1.66 -12.10
C SER A 197 -0.42 0.82 -12.83
N LEU A 198 -1.31 0.14 -12.11
CA LEU A 198 -2.39 -0.62 -12.72
C LEU A 198 -3.38 0.30 -13.45
N PHE A 199 -3.73 1.46 -12.86
CA PHE A 199 -4.55 2.45 -13.55
C PHE A 199 -3.90 2.93 -14.84
N TYR A 200 -2.62 3.28 -14.80
CA TYR A 200 -1.88 3.73 -15.97
C TYR A 200 -1.80 2.67 -17.06
N LEU A 201 -1.51 1.42 -16.70
CA LEU A 201 -1.46 0.29 -17.64
C LEU A 201 -2.79 0.07 -18.34
N LEU A 202 -3.90 0.26 -17.63
CA LEU A 202 -5.27 -0.05 -18.09
C LEU A 202 -6.00 1.17 -18.70
N ASN A 203 -5.55 2.40 -18.43
CA ASN A 203 -6.24 3.63 -18.83
C ASN A 203 -6.45 3.70 -20.35
N GLY A 204 -7.67 4.02 -20.76
CA GLY A 204 -8.07 4.11 -22.17
C GLY A 204 -8.11 2.78 -22.93
N LYS A 205 -7.76 1.66 -22.30
CA LYS A 205 -7.67 0.33 -22.93
C LYS A 205 -8.75 -0.63 -22.46
N VAL A 206 -9.22 -0.47 -21.22
CA VAL A 206 -10.37 -1.19 -20.66
C VAL A 206 -11.38 -0.18 -20.11
N GLU A 207 -12.62 -0.62 -19.91
CA GLU A 207 -13.62 0.24 -19.25
C GLU A 207 -13.12 0.66 -17.86
N LYS A 208 -13.33 1.94 -17.55
CA LYS A 208 -12.85 2.55 -16.30
C LYS A 208 -13.23 1.76 -15.04
N LYS A 209 -14.43 1.17 -15.00
CA LYS A 209 -14.89 0.35 -13.86
C LYS A 209 -13.98 -0.85 -13.60
N TYR A 210 -13.51 -1.52 -14.64
CA TYR A 210 -12.59 -2.65 -14.52
C TYR A 210 -11.19 -2.20 -14.15
N SER A 211 -10.72 -1.05 -14.66
CA SER A 211 -9.45 -0.47 -14.19
C SER A 211 -9.49 -0.20 -12.69
N ILE A 212 -10.60 0.34 -12.18
CA ILE A 212 -10.76 0.59 -10.74
C ILE A 212 -10.73 -0.72 -9.96
N ILE A 213 -11.56 -1.70 -10.34
CA ILE A 213 -11.66 -2.98 -9.64
C ILE A 213 -10.31 -3.71 -9.61
N ILE A 214 -9.61 -3.78 -10.75
CA ILE A 214 -8.31 -4.45 -10.84
C ILE A 214 -7.26 -3.71 -10.02
N SER A 215 -7.17 -2.38 -10.13
CA SER A 215 -6.24 -1.60 -9.30
C SER A 215 -6.50 -1.78 -7.81
N PHE A 216 -7.77 -1.80 -7.38
CA PHE A 216 -8.13 -2.04 -5.99
C PHE A 216 -7.73 -3.46 -5.54
N PHE A 217 -8.02 -4.48 -6.35
CA PHE A 217 -7.61 -5.84 -6.06
C PHE A 217 -6.09 -5.93 -5.80
N PHE A 218 -5.28 -5.35 -6.69
CA PHE A 218 -3.82 -5.35 -6.55
C PHE A 218 -3.31 -4.52 -5.38
N GLY A 219 -4.00 -3.44 -5.03
CA GLY A 219 -3.65 -2.61 -3.88
C GLY A 219 -4.07 -3.17 -2.53
N ILE A 220 -4.86 -4.25 -2.51
CA ILE A 220 -5.48 -4.80 -1.28
C ILE A 220 -5.06 -6.25 -1.05
N ILE A 221 -5.33 -7.14 -2.01
CA ILE A 221 -5.26 -8.59 -1.81
C ILE A 221 -3.82 -9.08 -1.64
N PRO A 222 -2.86 -8.75 -2.53
CA PRO A 222 -1.47 -9.15 -2.35
C PRO A 222 -0.88 -8.68 -1.00
N HIS A 223 -1.18 -7.43 -0.62
CA HIS A 223 -0.70 -6.85 0.62
C HIS A 223 -1.33 -7.49 1.86
N SER A 224 -2.62 -7.83 1.83
CA SER A 224 -3.25 -8.61 2.89
C SER A 224 -2.60 -9.99 3.05
N LEU A 225 -2.37 -10.73 1.96
CA LEU A 225 -1.82 -12.08 1.99
C LEU A 225 -0.43 -12.17 2.65
N ILE A 226 0.42 -11.16 2.47
CA ILE A 226 1.79 -11.16 3.02
C ILE A 226 1.85 -10.93 4.53
N HIS A 227 0.76 -10.50 5.18
CA HIS A 227 0.70 -10.33 6.65
C HIS A 227 0.55 -11.65 7.42
N PHE A 228 0.08 -12.73 6.78
CA PHE A 228 -0.19 -14.00 7.48
C PHE A 228 0.13 -15.26 6.65
N PRO A 229 1.30 -15.36 5.99
CA PRO A 229 1.64 -16.51 5.16
C PRO A 229 1.59 -17.86 5.90
N GLU A 230 1.96 -17.92 7.17
CA GLU A 230 1.92 -19.16 7.95
C GLU A 230 0.50 -19.70 8.19
N LEU A 231 -0.53 -18.84 8.24
CA LEU A 231 -1.90 -19.30 8.47
C LEU A 231 -2.39 -20.19 7.32
N TRP A 232 -1.91 -19.98 6.09
CA TRP A 232 -2.26 -20.83 4.95
C TRP A 232 -1.77 -22.28 5.07
N ILE A 233 -0.79 -22.51 5.94
CA ILE A 233 -0.22 -23.82 6.21
C ILE A 233 -0.92 -24.45 7.42
N TYR A 234 -1.03 -23.69 8.51
CA TYR A 234 -1.45 -24.23 9.81
C TYR A 234 -2.93 -24.05 10.12
N ASN A 235 -3.62 -23.09 9.51
CA ASN A 235 -5.03 -22.77 9.78
C ASN A 235 -5.71 -22.06 8.58
N ILE A 236 -6.05 -22.83 7.54
CA ILE A 236 -6.67 -22.30 6.32
C ILE A 236 -7.97 -21.51 6.60
N PRO A 237 -8.91 -21.99 7.46
CA PRO A 237 -10.09 -21.19 7.81
C PRO A 237 -9.73 -19.84 8.44
N GLY A 238 -8.73 -19.82 9.33
CA GLY A 238 -8.20 -18.59 9.92
C GLY A 238 -7.57 -17.67 8.87
N ALA A 239 -6.81 -18.21 7.92
CA ALA A 239 -6.22 -17.45 6.82
C ALA A 239 -7.29 -16.79 5.94
N LEU A 240 -8.37 -17.51 5.62
CA LEU A 240 -9.50 -16.96 4.86
C LEU A 240 -10.22 -15.85 5.63
N PHE A 241 -10.46 -16.04 6.93
CA PHE A 241 -11.05 -15.03 7.80
C PHE A 241 -10.17 -13.76 7.86
N MET A 242 -8.85 -13.93 8.03
CA MET A 242 -7.90 -12.82 8.07
C MET A 242 -7.82 -12.10 6.72
N LEU A 243 -7.81 -12.83 5.61
CA LEU A 243 -7.83 -12.23 4.27
C LEU A 243 -9.07 -11.36 4.06
N ILE A 244 -10.25 -11.89 4.37
CA ILE A 244 -11.52 -11.16 4.19
C ILE A 244 -11.57 -9.95 5.11
N SER A 245 -11.28 -10.13 6.40
CA SER A 245 -11.37 -9.08 7.40
C SER A 245 -10.36 -7.96 7.15
N THR A 246 -9.07 -8.28 6.95
CA THR A 246 -8.05 -7.27 6.68
C THR A 246 -8.27 -6.54 5.36
N SER A 247 -8.75 -7.25 4.33
CA SER A 247 -9.08 -6.63 3.04
C SER A 247 -10.28 -5.69 3.12
N LEU A 248 -11.35 -6.08 3.82
CA LEU A 248 -12.58 -5.28 3.87
C LEU A 248 -12.52 -4.16 4.92
N LEU A 249 -11.93 -4.42 6.09
CA LEU A 249 -11.90 -3.46 7.19
C LEU A 249 -10.75 -2.46 7.06
N PHE A 250 -9.60 -2.84 6.49
CA PHE A 250 -8.44 -1.96 6.44
C PHE A 250 -8.04 -1.64 5.00
N GLY A 251 -7.82 -2.67 4.17
CA GLY A 251 -7.38 -2.52 2.78
C GLY A 251 -8.30 -1.66 1.91
N LEU A 252 -9.59 -2.00 1.89
CA LEU A 252 -10.59 -1.34 1.04
C LEU A 252 -10.83 0.12 1.44
N PRO A 253 -11.01 0.49 2.73
CA PRO A 253 -11.11 1.88 3.14
C PRO A 253 -9.89 2.72 2.74
N MET A 254 -8.68 2.21 2.97
CA MET A 254 -7.44 2.91 2.59
C MET A 254 -7.37 3.15 1.07
N ALA A 255 -7.56 2.10 0.28
CA ALA A 255 -7.57 2.20 -1.19
C ALA A 255 -8.68 3.15 -1.69
N PHE A 256 -9.85 3.13 -1.07
CA PHE A 256 -10.96 4.01 -1.41
C PHE A 256 -10.67 5.47 -1.07
N LEU A 257 -10.15 5.76 0.14
CA LEU A 257 -9.75 7.10 0.55
C LEU A 257 -8.70 7.66 -0.39
N GLN A 258 -7.71 6.86 -0.76
CA GLN A 258 -6.66 7.25 -1.69
C GLN A 258 -7.18 7.52 -3.11
N TYR A 259 -8.12 6.69 -3.61
CA TYR A 259 -8.76 6.88 -4.91
C TYR A 259 -9.72 8.07 -4.96
N LYS A 260 -10.46 8.33 -3.88
CA LYS A 260 -11.48 9.40 -3.85
C LYS A 260 -10.91 10.74 -3.40
N ARG A 261 -9.81 10.73 -2.64
CA ARG A 261 -9.24 11.93 -2.03
C ARG A 261 -7.78 12.09 -2.42
N ASN A 262 -6.88 11.41 -1.74
CA ASN A 262 -5.44 11.52 -1.92
C ASN A 262 -4.66 10.55 -1.01
N LEU A 263 -3.37 10.41 -1.30
CA LEU A 263 -2.40 9.65 -0.49
C LEU A 263 -2.42 10.08 0.99
N GLU A 264 -2.41 11.38 1.26
CA GLU A 264 -2.25 11.90 2.62
C GLU A 264 -3.44 11.54 3.53
N THR A 265 -4.66 11.47 3.00
CA THR A 265 -5.82 11.00 3.76
C THR A 265 -5.67 9.52 4.14
N ALA A 266 -5.13 8.69 3.25
CA ALA A 266 -4.93 7.27 3.50
C ALA A 266 -3.77 7.02 4.49
N ILE A 267 -2.65 7.74 4.35
CA ILE A 267 -1.56 7.75 5.33
C ILE A 267 -2.10 8.11 6.71
N THR A 268 -2.87 9.19 6.85
CA THR A 268 -3.40 9.58 8.16
C THR A 268 -4.41 8.59 8.71
N PHE A 269 -5.25 7.99 7.87
CA PHE A 269 -6.17 6.93 8.28
C PHE A 269 -5.42 5.73 8.86
N HIS A 270 -4.41 5.24 8.13
CA HIS A 270 -3.58 4.12 8.55
C HIS A 270 -2.78 4.46 9.83
N TRP A 271 -2.10 5.60 9.83
CA TRP A 271 -1.34 6.10 10.97
C TRP A 271 -2.20 6.13 12.24
N PHE A 272 -3.44 6.62 12.17
CA PHE A 272 -4.28 6.73 13.35
C PHE A 272 -4.71 5.36 13.91
N ILE A 273 -4.96 4.37 13.04
CA ILE A 273 -5.28 3.00 13.47
C ILE A 273 -4.09 2.41 14.24
N ASP A 274 -2.90 2.49 13.65
CA ASP A 274 -1.68 1.94 14.24
C ASP A 274 -1.24 2.72 15.48
N PHE A 275 -1.45 4.04 15.50
CA PHE A 275 -1.20 4.88 16.66
C PHE A 275 -2.02 4.42 17.87
N ILE A 276 -3.33 4.21 17.71
CA ILE A 276 -4.20 3.73 18.80
C ILE A 276 -3.80 2.32 19.23
N ARG A 277 -3.44 1.45 18.28
CA ARG A 277 -2.96 0.10 18.56
C ARG A 277 -1.68 0.13 19.42
N PHE A 278 -0.65 0.86 18.98
CA PHE A 278 0.62 0.99 19.68
C PHE A 278 0.49 1.72 21.02
N PHE A 279 -0.33 2.77 21.09
CA PHE A 279 -0.62 3.44 22.35
C PHE A 279 -1.25 2.47 23.36
N GLY A 280 -2.11 1.58 22.87
CA GLY A 280 -2.70 0.49 23.62
C GLY A 280 -1.77 -0.67 23.99
N GLY A 281 -0.54 -0.67 23.50
CA GLY A 281 0.50 -1.66 23.79
C GLY A 281 0.63 -2.82 22.81
N TYR A 282 -0.04 -2.79 21.65
CA TYR A 282 -0.01 -3.88 20.66
C TYR A 282 0.59 -3.47 19.32
#